data_AF-B9L779-F1
#
_entry.id   AF-B9L779-F1
#
_cell.length_a   1.000
_cell.length_b   1.000
_cell.length_c   1.000
_cell.angle_alpha   90.00
_cell.angle_beta   90.00
_cell.angle_gamma   90.00
#
_symmetry.space_group_name_H-M   'P 1'
#
loop_
_entity.id
_entity.type
_entity.pdbx_description
1 polymer ?
#
loop_
_entity_poly.entity_id
_entity_poly.type
_entity_poly.pdbx_seq_one_letter_code
_entity_poly.pdbx_strand_id
1 'polypeptide(L)'
;MDFSKYTDEELMDIIEKAKAELARRREGKWIHFKTDGCFTPKFGPAYVAKLYLSGDEVEREFVPSNGKEWCKKSKSYKEDWDVEIFENDVLETRLTTGRKVDKREWYYVKEGELIPLMDLDEAKQFLKNLK
;
A
#
# COMPACT_ATOMS: atom_id res chain seq x y z
N MET A 1 30.21 16.25 12.18
CA MET A 1 31.00 15.50 11.18
C MET A 1 31.36 16.47 10.08
N ASP A 2 32.60 16.45 9.62
CA ASP A 2 33.03 17.25 8.47
C ASP A 2 33.06 16.32 7.26
N PHE A 3 32.06 16.45 6.38
CA PHE A 3 31.88 15.57 5.23
C PHE A 3 32.92 15.80 4.12
N SER A 4 33.64 16.92 4.16
CA SER A 4 34.67 17.26 3.15
C SER A 4 35.91 16.37 3.20
N LYS A 5 36.03 15.52 4.23
CA LYS A 5 37.18 14.64 4.47
C LYS A 5 36.97 13.19 4.02
N TYR A 6 35.76 12.85 3.57
CA TYR A 6 35.42 11.50 3.12
C TYR A 6 35.52 11.40 1.60
N THR A 7 35.85 10.21 1.11
CA THR A 7 35.76 9.90 -0.32
C THR A 7 34.29 9.72 -0.74
N ASP A 8 34.04 9.80 -2.05
CA ASP A 8 32.69 9.56 -2.60
C ASP A 8 32.15 8.17 -2.20
N GLU A 9 33.01 7.15 -2.15
CA GLU A 9 32.64 5.79 -1.72
C GLU A 9 32.24 5.75 -0.24
N GLU A 10 32.99 6.41 0.63
CA GLU A 10 32.69 6.50 2.06
C GLU A 10 31.39 7.28 2.32
N LEU A 11 31.13 8.33 1.54
CA LEU A 11 29.87 9.07 1.61
C LEU A 11 28.69 8.21 1.15
N MET A 12 28.83 7.43 0.08
CA MET A 12 27.78 6.49 -0.36
C MET A 12 27.50 5.43 0.71
N ASP A 13 28.54 4.84 1.31
CA ASP A 13 28.39 3.85 2.38
C ASP A 13 27.69 4.44 3.62
N ILE A 14 28.03 5.67 4.01
CA ILE A 14 27.33 6.40 5.08
C ILE A 14 25.86 6.61 4.73
N ILE A 15 25.55 7.01 3.49
CA ILE A 15 24.17 7.21 3.02
C ILE A 15 23.39 5.89 3.06
N GLU A 16 23.97 4.79 2.58
CA GLU A 16 23.31 3.48 2.60
C GLU A 16 23.04 3.00 4.02
N LYS A 17 24.03 3.12 4.92
CA LYS A 17 23.87 2.78 6.33
C LYS A 17 22.82 3.65 7.02
N ALA A 18 22.80 4.95 6.73
CA ALA A 18 21.80 5.86 7.26
C ALA A 18 20.39 5.50 6.76
N LYS A 19 20.24 5.20 5.46
CA LYS A 19 18.97 4.73 4.87
C LYS A 19 18.50 3.42 5.52
N ALA A 20 19.40 2.46 5.70
CA ALA A 20 19.10 1.18 6.33
C ALA A 20 18.69 1.34 7.80
N GLU A 21 19.39 2.19 8.56
CA GLU A 21 19.06 2.45 9.96
C GLU A 21 17.73 3.21 10.10
N LEU A 22 17.46 4.17 9.21
CA LEU A 22 16.16 4.86 9.15
C LEU A 22 15.05 3.87 8.81
N ALA A 23 15.27 2.94 7.87
CA ALA A 23 14.31 1.88 7.55
C ALA A 23 14.07 0.94 8.74
N ARG A 24 15.14 0.58 9.48
CA ARG A 24 15.05 -0.27 10.69
C ARG A 24 14.29 0.42 11.83
N ARG A 25 14.38 1.74 11.92
CA ARG A 25 13.66 2.57 12.90
C ARG A 25 12.25 2.96 12.47
N ARG A 26 11.82 2.60 11.26
CA ARG A 26 10.43 2.85 10.85
C ARG A 26 9.51 2.09 11.79
N GLU A 27 8.67 2.83 12.50
CA GLU A 27 7.57 2.26 13.24
C GLU A 27 6.43 1.97 12.26
N GLY A 28 6.14 0.68 12.06
CA GLY A 28 4.95 0.26 11.33
C GLY A 28 3.70 0.58 12.14
N LYS A 29 2.64 1.06 11.47
CA LYS A 29 1.30 1.15 12.08
C LYS A 29 0.42 0.07 11.48
N TRP A 30 -0.45 -0.51 12.29
CA TRP A 30 -1.43 -1.48 11.82
C TRP A 30 -2.73 -0.76 11.49
N ILE A 31 -3.24 -0.98 10.27
CA ILE A 31 -4.56 -0.52 9.84
C ILE A 31 -5.42 -1.72 9.52
N HIS A 32 -6.67 -1.66 10.02
CA HIS A 32 -7.69 -2.63 9.73
C HIS A 32 -8.58 -2.16 8.57
N PHE A 33 -8.60 -2.93 7.49
CA PHE A 33 -9.50 -2.74 6.36
C PHE A 33 -10.62 -3.77 6.40
N LYS A 34 -11.81 -3.38 5.96
CA LYS A 34 -12.94 -4.30 5.80
C LYS A 34 -13.81 -3.90 4.63
N THR A 35 -14.48 -4.89 4.05
CA THR A 35 -15.54 -4.64 3.06
C THR A 35 -16.70 -3.81 3.64
N ASP A 36 -17.37 -3.00 2.80
CA ASP A 36 -18.56 -2.19 3.15
C ASP A 36 -19.84 -3.03 3.31
N GLY A 37 -19.74 -4.16 4.02
CA GLY A 37 -20.79 -5.17 4.13
C GLY A 37 -20.61 -6.31 3.13
N CYS A 38 -21.71 -6.91 2.68
CA CYS A 38 -21.64 -8.08 1.79
C CYS A 38 -21.13 -7.69 0.39
N PHE A 39 -19.84 -7.90 0.17
CA PHE A 39 -19.16 -7.71 -1.09
C PHE A 39 -19.59 -8.78 -2.09
N THR A 40 -19.85 -8.38 -3.34
CA THR A 40 -20.16 -9.29 -4.44
C THR A 40 -19.08 -9.15 -5.52
N PRO A 41 -18.30 -10.20 -5.83
CA PRO A 41 -17.13 -10.10 -6.69
C PRO A 41 -17.49 -10.01 -8.19
N LYS A 42 -18.10 -8.90 -8.62
CA LYS A 42 -18.49 -8.67 -10.02
C LYS A 42 -17.32 -8.33 -10.94
N PHE A 43 -16.39 -7.51 -10.44
CA PHE A 43 -15.21 -7.03 -11.18
C PHE A 43 -13.91 -7.69 -10.68
N GLY A 44 -14.06 -8.73 -9.85
CA GLY A 44 -12.99 -9.43 -9.16
C GLY A 44 -13.22 -9.50 -7.64
N PRO A 45 -12.37 -10.24 -6.91
CA PRO A 45 -12.47 -10.35 -5.46
C PRO A 45 -12.15 -9.01 -4.77
N ALA A 46 -12.61 -8.86 -3.53
CA ALA A 46 -12.11 -7.83 -2.64
C ALA A 46 -10.65 -8.11 -2.28
N TYR A 47 -9.87 -7.04 -2.10
CA TYR A 47 -8.46 -7.14 -1.70
C TYR A 47 -7.95 -5.84 -1.12
N VAL A 48 -6.80 -5.95 -0.44
CA VAL A 48 -5.87 -4.87 -0.16
C VAL A 48 -4.51 -5.28 -0.73
N ALA A 49 -3.86 -4.37 -1.44
CA ALA A 49 -2.55 -4.61 -2.03
C ALA A 49 -1.62 -3.42 -1.79
N LYS A 50 -0.35 -3.68 -1.49
CA LYS A 50 0.70 -2.67 -1.53
C LYS A 50 1.19 -2.51 -2.96
N LEU A 51 1.38 -1.26 -3.38
CA LEU A 51 1.88 -0.90 -4.69
C LEU A 51 3.37 -0.55 -4.61
N TYR A 52 4.13 -1.03 -5.59
CA TYR A 52 5.53 -0.68 -5.75
C TYR A 52 5.89 -0.60 -7.24
N LEU A 53 6.99 0.09 -7.54
CA LEU A 53 7.49 0.20 -8.92
C LEU A 53 8.51 -0.90 -9.22
N SER A 54 8.21 -1.69 -10.23
CA SER A 54 9.13 -2.63 -10.87
C SER A 54 9.51 -2.05 -12.23
N GLY A 55 10.67 -1.39 -12.29
CA GLY A 55 11.04 -0.56 -13.44
C GLY A 55 10.08 0.64 -13.60
N ASP A 56 9.30 0.62 -14.69
CA ASP A 56 8.29 1.62 -15.06
C ASP A 56 6.84 1.15 -14.84
N GLU A 57 6.66 -0.08 -14.38
CA GLU A 57 5.34 -0.68 -14.13
C GLU A 57 5.00 -0.70 -12.64
N VAL A 58 3.70 -0.62 -12.35
CA VAL A 58 3.18 -0.72 -10.98
C VAL A 58 2.79 -2.17 -10.71
N GLU A 59 3.52 -2.80 -9.80
CA GLU A 59 3.22 -4.14 -9.30
C GLU A 59 2.40 -4.08 -8.01
N ARG A 60 1.77 -5.20 -7.66
CA ARG A 60 0.85 -5.36 -6.52
C ARG A 60 1.31 -6.52 -5.66
N GLU A 61 1.60 -6.24 -4.40
CA GLU A 61 1.75 -7.26 -3.37
C GLU A 61 0.43 -7.38 -2.60
N PHE A 62 -0.27 -8.50 -2.79
CA PHE A 62 -1.57 -8.72 -2.14
C PHE A 62 -1.40 -9.15 -0.70
N VAL A 63 -2.10 -8.46 0.21
CA VAL A 63 -2.07 -8.79 1.63
C VAL A 63 -3.00 -9.98 1.90
N PRO A 64 -2.56 -11.01 2.65
CA PRO A 64 -3.44 -12.09 3.09
C PRO A 64 -4.63 -11.55 3.88
N SER A 65 -5.82 -12.09 3.61
CA SER A 65 -7.01 -11.73 4.39
C SER A 65 -7.10 -12.53 5.67
N ASN A 66 -7.87 -11.99 6.63
CA ASN A 66 -8.18 -12.67 7.90
C ASN A 66 -9.27 -13.74 7.75
N GLY A 67 -9.86 -13.88 6.55
CA GLY A 67 -10.88 -14.88 6.24
C GLY A 67 -12.19 -14.27 5.76
N LYS A 68 -13.10 -15.16 5.29
CA LYS A 68 -14.38 -14.77 4.68
C LYS A 68 -15.57 -15.19 5.53
N GLU A 69 -16.49 -14.25 5.76
CA GLU A 69 -17.82 -14.51 6.31
C GLU A 69 -18.83 -14.50 5.15
N TRP A 70 -19.38 -15.67 4.80
CA TRP A 70 -20.34 -15.77 3.69
C TRP A 70 -21.71 -15.20 4.06
N CYS A 71 -22.22 -14.33 3.20
CA CYS A 71 -23.56 -13.76 3.35
C CYS A 71 -24.63 -14.70 2.77
N LYS A 72 -25.88 -14.55 3.24
CA LYS A 72 -27.03 -15.39 2.80
C LYS A 72 -27.31 -15.34 1.28
N LYS A 73 -26.88 -14.28 0.58
CA LYS A 73 -27.02 -14.15 -0.88
C LYS A 73 -25.83 -14.82 -1.57
N SER A 74 -26.12 -15.65 -2.56
CA SER A 74 -25.15 -16.50 -3.25
C SER A 74 -23.90 -15.71 -3.71
N LYS A 75 -22.73 -16.21 -3.30
CA LYS A 75 -21.38 -15.69 -3.62
C LYS A 75 -21.03 -14.31 -3.07
N SER A 76 -21.85 -13.74 -2.17
CA SER A 76 -21.48 -12.52 -1.45
C SER A 76 -20.84 -12.85 -0.10
N TYR A 77 -19.88 -12.05 0.33
CA TYR A 77 -19.12 -12.29 1.56
C TYR A 77 -18.66 -10.97 2.18
N LYS A 78 -18.33 -11.00 3.47
CA LYS A 78 -17.52 -9.98 4.12
C LYS A 78 -16.12 -10.51 4.32
N GLU A 79 -15.14 -9.63 4.22
CA GLU A 79 -13.72 -9.95 4.42
C GLU A 79 -13.03 -8.72 4.99
N ASP A 80 -11.96 -8.97 5.73
CA ASP A 80 -11.13 -7.95 6.37
C ASP A 80 -9.64 -8.34 6.33
N TRP A 81 -8.80 -7.32 6.53
CA TRP A 81 -7.35 -7.39 6.44
C TRP A 81 -6.74 -6.53 7.54
N ASP A 82 -5.73 -7.07 8.22
CA ASP A 82 -4.82 -6.28 9.03
C ASP A 82 -3.54 -6.04 8.24
N VAL A 83 -3.21 -4.77 8.02
CA VAL A 83 -2.08 -4.38 7.18
C VAL A 83 -1.14 -3.51 7.98
N GLU A 84 0.10 -3.97 8.11
CA GLU A 84 1.19 -3.14 8.60
C GLU A 84 1.60 -2.18 7.50
N ILE A 85 1.55 -0.88 7.79
CA ILE A 85 1.87 0.21 6.86
C ILE A 85 3.07 1.00 7.36
N PHE A 86 3.89 1.45 6.42
CA PHE A 86 5.05 2.30 6.67
C PHE A 86 4.93 3.63 5.93
N GLU A 87 5.66 4.64 6.38
CA GLU A 87 5.72 5.94 5.71
C GLU A 87 6.03 5.77 4.21
N ASN A 88 5.26 6.46 3.36
CA ASN A 88 5.32 6.40 1.90
C ASN A 88 4.87 5.07 1.27
N ASP A 89 4.35 4.10 2.02
CA ASP A 89 3.66 2.97 1.42
C ASP A 89 2.49 3.48 0.57
N VAL A 90 2.26 2.85 -0.57
CA VAL A 90 1.11 3.13 -1.43
C VAL A 90 0.25 1.89 -1.49
N LEU A 91 -1.07 2.05 -1.34
CA LEU A 91 -2.02 0.95 -1.25
C LEU A 91 -3.09 1.10 -2.34
N GLU A 92 -3.54 -0.03 -2.85
CA GLU A 92 -4.75 -0.15 -3.66
C GLU A 92 -5.72 -1.08 -2.95
N THR A 93 -6.97 -0.65 -2.79
CA THR A 93 -8.01 -1.46 -2.17
C THR A 93 -9.20 -1.64 -3.11
N ARG A 94 -9.91 -2.74 -2.94
CA ARG A 94 -11.23 -2.98 -3.51
C ARG A 94 -12.14 -3.52 -2.42
N LEU A 95 -12.75 -2.61 -1.65
CA LEU A 95 -13.55 -2.96 -0.47
C LEU A 95 -15.07 -2.82 -0.71
N THR A 96 -15.44 -2.10 -1.76
CA THR A 96 -16.84 -1.86 -2.13
C THR A 96 -17.16 -2.46 -3.48
N THR A 97 -18.38 -2.99 -3.64
CA THR A 97 -18.88 -3.42 -4.95
C THR A 97 -19.67 -2.29 -5.61
N GLY A 98 -19.21 -1.80 -6.76
CA GLY A 98 -20.03 -0.92 -7.61
C GLY A 98 -21.09 -1.69 -8.40
N ARG A 99 -22.21 -1.03 -8.73
CA ARG A 99 -23.26 -1.64 -9.56
C ARG A 99 -22.86 -1.78 -11.04
N LYS A 100 -22.18 -0.76 -11.57
CA LYS A 100 -21.81 -0.63 -12.99
C LYS A 100 -20.32 -0.36 -13.22
N VAL A 101 -19.58 -0.04 -12.16
CA VAL A 101 -18.17 0.36 -12.22
C VAL A 101 -17.38 -0.41 -11.17
N ASP A 102 -16.13 -0.70 -11.50
CA ASP A 102 -15.16 -1.20 -10.54
C ASP A 102 -14.80 -0.07 -9.56
N LYS A 103 -14.88 -0.35 -8.26
CA LYS A 103 -14.59 0.62 -7.20
C LYS A 103 -13.28 0.25 -6.54
N ARG A 104 -12.21 0.80 -7.09
CA ARG A 104 -10.87 0.76 -6.50
C ARG A 104 -10.59 2.10 -5.85
N GLU A 105 -9.85 2.05 -4.75
CA GLU A 105 -9.39 3.23 -4.03
C GLU A 105 -7.88 3.12 -3.85
N TRP A 106 -7.21 4.26 -3.86
CA TRP A 106 -5.76 4.35 -3.74
C TRP A 106 -5.42 5.27 -2.58
N TYR A 107 -4.37 4.93 -1.85
CA TYR A 107 -3.91 5.68 -0.69
C TYR A 107 -2.39 5.72 -0.68
N TYR A 108 -1.80 6.79 -0.15
CA TYR A 108 -0.43 6.76 0.32
C TYR A 108 -0.38 7.01 1.83
N VAL A 109 0.67 6.52 2.47
CA VAL A 109 0.84 6.65 3.92
C VAL A 109 1.67 7.88 4.23
N LYS A 110 1.12 8.74 5.07
CA LYS A 110 1.82 9.92 5.61
C LYS A 110 1.54 10.07 7.08
N GLU A 111 2.59 10.20 7.89
CA GLU A 111 2.50 10.29 9.36
C GLU A 111 1.70 9.10 9.96
N GLY A 112 1.72 7.97 9.27
CA GLY A 112 0.96 6.77 9.60
C GLY A 112 -0.56 6.88 9.42
N GLU A 113 -1.04 7.84 8.62
CA GLU A 113 -2.43 7.94 8.15
C GLU A 113 -2.52 7.64 6.65
N LEU A 114 -3.70 7.22 6.20
CA LEU A 114 -4.00 7.00 4.79
C LEU A 114 -4.50 8.28 4.15
N ILE A 115 -3.73 8.82 3.22
CA ILE A 115 -4.12 9.96 2.42
C ILE A 115 -4.64 9.45 1.07
N PRO A 116 -5.88 9.79 0.68
CA PRO A 116 -6.48 9.28 -0.55
C PRO A 116 -5.80 9.84 -1.79
N LEU A 117 -5.74 9.01 -2.82
CA LEU A 117 -5.32 9.33 -4.18
C LEU A 117 -6.52 9.14 -5.12
N MET A 118 -6.55 9.91 -6.21
CA MET A 118 -7.64 9.93 -7.18
C MET A 118 -7.71 8.64 -8.00
N ASP A 119 -6.56 8.14 -8.46
CA ASP A 119 -6.47 6.99 -9.34
C ASP A 119 -5.08 6.32 -9.32
N LEU A 120 -4.94 5.28 -10.16
CA LEU A 120 -3.70 4.55 -10.33
C LEU A 120 -2.58 5.41 -10.94
N ASP A 121 -2.91 6.41 -11.77
CA ASP A 121 -1.90 7.27 -12.40
C ASP A 121 -1.28 8.21 -11.37
N GLU A 122 -2.08 8.77 -10.45
CA GLU A 122 -1.59 9.54 -9.32
C GLU A 122 -0.75 8.67 -8.37
N ALA A 123 -1.20 7.45 -8.08
CA ALA A 123 -0.42 6.48 -7.30
C ALA A 123 0.94 6.16 -7.94
N LYS A 124 0.95 5.99 -9.28
CA LYS A 124 2.19 5.77 -10.04
C LYS A 124 3.11 6.98 -9.98
N GLN A 125 2.58 8.19 -10.12
CA GLN A 125 3.36 9.43 -10.02
C GLN A 125 3.97 9.59 -8.62
N PHE A 126 3.20 9.32 -7.57
CA PHE A 126 3.71 9.35 -6.20
C PHE A 126 4.88 8.38 -6.03
N LEU A 127 4.72 7.12 -6.45
CA LEU A 127 5.80 6.13 -6.38
C LEU A 127 7.05 6.55 -7.16
N LYS A 128 6.90 7.23 -8.31
CA LYS A 128 8.03 7.75 -9.10
C LYS A 128 8.79 8.85 -8.36
N ASN A 129 8.08 9.68 -7.59
CA ASN A 129 8.67 10.78 -6.83
C ASN A 129 9.37 10.33 -5.53
N LEU A 130 9.16 9.08 -5.10
CA LEU A 130 9.85 8.50 -3.94
C LEU A 130 11.25 7.97 -4.24
N LYS A 131 11.59 7.73 -5.51
CA LYS A 131 12.93 7.31 -5.96
C LYS A 131 13.89 8.49 -5.98
#